data_AF-A0AAQ2GCN2-F1
#
_entry.id   AF-A0AAQ2GCN2-F1
#
_cell.length_a   1.000
_cell.length_b   1.000
_cell.length_c   1.000
_cell.angle_alpha   90.00
_cell.angle_beta   90.00
_cell.angle_gamma   90.00
#
_symmetry.space_group_name_H-M   'P 1'
#
loop_
_entity.id
_entity.type
_entity.pdbx_description
1 polymer ?
#
loop_
_entity_poly.entity_id
_entity_poly.type
_entity_poly.pdbx_seq_one_letter_code
_entity_poly.pdbx_strand_id
1 'polypeptide(L)' 'MIELLDMELAQARQRIGRAELALKRAEEMLDRDCGVGINLALCSRIRSAQRRVTEARERLTKIDPTDH' A
#
# COMPACT_ATOMS: atom_id res chain seq x y z
N MET A 1 -14.91 -22.23 9.76
CA MET A 1 -15.02 -21.60 8.42
C MET A 1 -15.00 -20.08 8.54
N ILE A 2 -15.79 -19.49 9.45
CA ILE A 2 -15.74 -18.06 9.80
C ILE A 2 -14.34 -17.61 10.27
N GLU A 3 -13.69 -18.38 11.15
CA GLU A 3 -12.34 -18.03 11.64
C GLU A 3 -11.25 -17.96 10.56
N LEU A 4 -11.38 -18.72 9.46
CA LEU A 4 -10.41 -18.67 8.36
C LEU A 4 -10.59 -17.38 7.56
N LEU A 5 -11.84 -17.01 7.25
CA LEU A 5 -12.19 -15.76 6.60
C LEU A 5 -11.77 -14.54 7.42
N ASP A 6 -11.99 -14.57 8.75
CA ASP A 6 -11.56 -13.49 9.64
C ASP A 6 -10.03 -13.33 9.66
N MET A 7 -9.29 -14.44 9.61
CA MET A 7 -7.83 -14.43 9.53
C MET A 7 -7.33 -13.85 8.20
N GLU A 8 -7.95 -14.24 7.08
CA GLU A 8 -7.63 -13.73 5.75
C GLU A 8 -7.92 -12.22 5.65
N LEU A 9 -9.05 -11.78 6.20
CA LEU A 9 -9.43 -10.37 6.28
C LEU A 9 -8.43 -9.56 7.13
N ALA A 10 -8.09 -10.06 8.32
CA ALA A 10 -7.10 -9.43 9.19
C ALA A 10 -5.72 -9.32 8.50
N GLN A 11 -5.31 -10.36 7.77
CA GLN A 11 -4.06 -10.35 7.02
C GLN A 11 -4.09 -9.35 5.85
N ALA A 12 -5.21 -9.26 5.13
CA ALA A 12 -5.40 -8.29 4.05
C ALA A 12 -5.34 -6.85 4.58
N ARG A 13 -6.05 -6.55 5.69
CA ARG A 13 -6.01 -5.26 6.37
C ARG A 13 -4.60 -4.88 6.83
N GLN A 14 -3.87 -5.83 7.43
CA GLN A 14 -2.48 -5.61 7.83
C GLN A 14 -1.57 -5.29 6.61
N ARG A 15 -1.76 -5.98 5.49
CA ARG A 15 -1.00 -5.72 4.25
C ARG A 15 -1.26 -4.33 3.70
N ILE A 16 -2.51 -3.88 3.72
CA ILE A 16 -2.89 -2.53 3.30
C ILE A 16 -2.21 -1.49 4.19
N GLY A 17 -2.34 -1.60 5.51
CA GLY A 17 -1.72 -0.64 6.44
C GLY A 17 -0.19 -0.56 6.28
N ARG A 18 0.48 -1.69 6.00
CA ARG A 18 1.92 -1.70 5.70
C ARG A 18 2.24 -1.01 4.37
N ALA A 19 1.41 -1.20 3.34
CA ALA A 19 1.60 -0.56 2.04
C ALA A 19 1.37 0.95 2.12
N GLU A 20 0.35 1.39 2.84
CA GLU A 20 0.05 2.81 3.09
C GLU A 20 1.17 3.50 3.89
N LEU A 21 1.69 2.84 4.93
CA LEU A 21 2.83 3.38 5.68
C LEU A 21 4.09 3.50 4.82
N ALA A 22 4.34 2.53 3.92
CA ALA A 22 5.47 2.58 3.00
C ALA A 22 5.31 3.70 1.96
N LEU A 23 4.09 3.94 1.48
CA LEU A 23 3.77 5.05 0.59
C LEU A 23 4.02 6.40 1.29
N LYS A 24 3.46 6.58 2.50
CA LYS A 24 3.63 7.80 3.29
C LYS A 24 5.11 8.13 3.53
N ARG A 25 5.92 7.13 3.89
CA ARG A 25 7.37 7.32 4.05
C ARG A 25 8.08 7.71 2.75
N ALA A 26 7.62 7.20 1.62
CA ALA A 26 8.19 7.57 0.32
C ALA A 26 7.80 9.01 -0.06
N GLU A 27 6.58 9.44 0.26
CA GLU A 27 6.13 10.82 0.09
C GLU A 27 6.90 11.79 1.02
N GLU A 28 7.08 11.45 2.30
CA GLU A 28 7.88 12.25 3.25
C GLU A 28 9.35 12.42 2.82
N MET A 29 9.89 11.46 2.05
CA MET A 29 11.23 11.57 1.48
C MET A 29 11.29 12.54 0.28
N LEU A 30 10.17 12.81 -0.41
CA LEU A 30 10.10 13.78 -1.53
C LEU A 30 10.08 15.19 -1.00
N ASP A 31 9.48 15.38 0.18
CA ASP A 31 9.43 16.67 0.87
C ASP A 31 10.80 17.12 1.39
N ARG A 32 11.80 16.21 1.41
CA ARG A 32 13.19 16.55 1.69
C ARG A 32 13.85 16.96 0.38
N ASP A 33 14.36 18.20 0.32
CA ASP A 33 15.02 18.74 -0.87
C ASP A 33 16.37 18.03 -1.12
N CYS A 34 16.31 16.90 -1.84
CA CYS A 34 17.44 15.98 -2.04
C CYS A 34 18.01 16.04 -3.47
N GLY A 35 17.58 17.01 -4.28
CA GLY A 35 17.99 17.16 -5.67
C GLY A 35 17.27 16.24 -6.67
N VAL A 36 17.30 16.61 -7.95
CA VAL A 36 16.45 16.08 -9.02
C VAL A 36 16.61 14.57 -9.26
N GLY A 37 17.82 14.04 -9.13
CA GLY A 37 18.09 12.60 -9.30
C GLY A 37 17.46 11.73 -8.21
N ILE A 38 17.50 12.21 -6.96
CA ILE A 38 16.85 11.53 -5.82
C ILE A 38 15.34 11.64 -5.94
N ASN A 39 14.82 12.80 -6.37
CA ASN A 39 13.39 13.00 -6.61
C ASN A 39 12.84 12.05 -7.71
N LEU A 40 13.58 11.81 -8.80
CA LEU A 40 13.16 10.88 -9.85
C LEU A 40 13.12 9.41 -9.38
N ALA A 41 14.16 8.97 -8.66
CA ALA A 41 14.19 7.64 -8.07
C ALA A 41 13.05 7.45 -7.06
N LEU A 42 12.73 8.49 -6.30
CA LEU A 42 11.67 8.46 -5.31
C LEU A 42 10.27 8.49 -5.92
N CYS A 43 10.03 9.28 -6.96
CA CYS A 43 8.80 9.23 -7.75
C CYS A 43 8.55 7.82 -8.31
N SER A 44 9.60 7.13 -8.74
CA SER A 44 9.50 5.73 -9.21
C SER A 44 9.13 4.77 -8.06
N ARG A 45 9.69 4.98 -6.87
CA ARG A 45 9.36 4.22 -5.67
C ARG A 45 7.92 4.46 -5.20
N ILE A 46 7.43 5.70 -5.28
CA ILE A 46 6.05 6.07 -4.96
C ILE A 46 5.07 5.40 -5.92
N ARG A 47 5.31 5.46 -7.23
CA ARG A 47 4.48 4.76 -8.21
C ARG A 47 4.42 3.25 -7.95
N SER A 48 5.55 2.65 -7.59
CA SER A 48 5.61 1.22 -7.21
C SER A 48 4.80 0.94 -5.93
N ALA A 49 4.89 1.81 -4.93
CA ALA A 49 4.12 1.69 -3.69
C ALA A 49 2.61 1.85 -3.94
N GLN A 50 2.20 2.85 -4.71
CA GLN A 50 0.80 3.06 -5.12
C GLN A 50 0.23 1.84 -5.83
N ARG A 51 0.97 1.27 -6.80
CA ARG A 51 0.55 0.05 -7.49
C ARG A 51 0.33 -1.12 -6.51
N ARG A 52 1.22 -1.29 -5.53
CA ARG A 52 1.08 -2.35 -4.51
C ARG A 52 -0.14 -2.13 -3.61
N VAL A 53 -0.49 -0.87 -3.31
CA VAL A 53 -1.72 -0.55 -2.56
C VAL A 53 -2.95 -0.92 -3.39
N THR A 54 -2.99 -0.54 -4.68
CA THR A 54 -4.10 -0.89 -5.58
C THR A 54 -4.27 -2.40 -5.70
N GLU A 55 -3.19 -3.15 -5.94
CA GLU A 55 -3.23 -4.61 -6.03
C GLU A 55 -3.68 -5.27 -4.72
N ALA A 56 -3.28 -4.71 -3.57
CA ALA A 56 -3.73 -5.20 -2.27
C ALA A 56 -5.22 -4.93 -2.03
N ARG A 57 -5.72 -3.75 -2.43
CA ARG A 57 -7.15 -3.39 -2.35
C ARG A 57 -7.99 -4.28 -3.25
N GLU A 58 -7.58 -4.48 -4.51
CA GLU A 58 -8.27 -5.41 -5.43
C GLU A 58 -8.37 -6.84 -4.87
N ARG A 59 -7.33 -7.30 -4.16
CA ARG A 59 -7.37 -8.61 -3.49
C ARG A 59 -8.30 -8.62 -2.30
N LEU A 60 -8.36 -7.54 -1.52
CA LEU A 60 -9.31 -7.41 -0.42
C LEU A 60 -10.75 -7.43 -0.94
N THR A 61 -11.08 -6.69 -2.00
CA THR A 61 -12.43 -6.66 -2.59
C THR A 61 -12.88 -8.03 -3.13
N LYS A 62 -11.93 -8.91 -3.50
CA LYS A 62 -12.23 -10.30 -3.89
C LYS A 62 -12.53 -11.20 -2.69
N ILE A 63 -12.01 -10.87 -1.51
CA ILE A 63 -12.22 -11.63 -0.26
C ILE A 63 -13.48 -11.11 0.44
N ASP A 64 -13.65 -9.80 0.49
CA ASP A 64 -14.81 -9.11 1.06
C ASP A 64 -15.30 -8.02 0.09
N PRO A 65 -16.32 -8.32 -0.74
CA PRO A 65 -16.87 -7.37 -1.70
C PRO A 65 -17.69 -6.24 -1.06
N THR A 66 -17.95 -6.31 0.26
CA THR A 66 -18.76 -5.34 1.03
C THR A 66 -17.95 -4.24 1.70
N ASP A 67 -16.61 -4.30 1.69
CA ASP A 67 -15.72 -3.29 2.28
C ASP A 67 -15.60 -2.08 1.30
N HIS A 68 -16.64 -1.24 1.23
CA HIS A 68 -16.66 0.08 0.55
C HIS A 68 -16.77 1.22 1.57
#